data_AF-K0UY75-F1
#
_entry.id   AF-K0UY75-F1
#
_cell.length_a   1.000
_cell.length_b   1.000
_cell.length_c   1.000
_cell.angle_alpha   90.00
_cell.angle_beta   90.00
_cell.angle_gamma   90.00
#
_symmetry.space_group_name_H-M   'P 1'
#
loop_
_entity.id
_entity.type
_entity.pdbx_description
1 polymer ?
#
loop_
_entity_poly.entity_id
_entity_poly.type
_entity_poly.pdbx_seq_one_letter_code
_entity_poly.pdbx_strand_id
1 'polypeptide(L)' 'MHGDAKPGNFAFTDGQVSAVFDREMTTVGDPLTDIGRLTGVGLTELGIDEKLDDGPALPSQERIDAILSAGQQ' A
#
# COMPACT_ATOMS: atom_id res chain seq x y z
N MET A 1 -5.12 2.99 -13.90
CA MET A 1 -5.62 2.65 -12.56
C MET A 1 -6.72 1.61 -12.70
N HIS A 2 -6.71 0.58 -11.86
CA HIS A 2 -7.78 -0.40 -11.66
C HIS A 2 -9.05 0.27 -11.12
N GLY A 3 -8.91 1.29 -10.26
CA GLY A 3 -10.03 2.04 -9.69
C GLY A 3 -10.69 1.37 -8.49
N ASP A 4 -10.75 0.03 -8.49
CA ASP A 4 -11.13 -0.79 -7.33
C ASP A 4 -10.10 -1.87 -6.95
N ALA A 5 -8.84 -1.46 -6.75
CA ALA A 5 -7.79 -2.39 -6.32
C ALA A 5 -7.99 -2.83 -4.85
N LYS A 6 -8.33 -4.11 -4.64
CA LYS A 6 -8.47 -4.76 -3.33
C LYS A 6 -8.08 -6.24 -3.44
N PRO A 7 -7.60 -6.92 -2.37
CA PRO A 7 -7.16 -8.32 -2.44
C PRO A 7 -8.18 -9.25 -3.11
N GLY A 8 -9.48 -9.07 -2.83
CA GLY A 8 -10.56 -9.86 -3.43
C GLY A 8 -10.71 -9.76 -4.96
N ASN A 9 -10.05 -8.81 -5.63
CA ASN A 9 -10.08 -8.64 -7.08
C ASN A 9 -8.90 -9.33 -7.80
N PHE A 10 -8.02 -10.00 -7.06
CA PHE A 10 -6.87 -10.73 -7.60
C PHE A 10 -7.01 -12.23 -7.29
N ALA A 11 -6.91 -13.06 -8.32
CA ALA A 11 -6.72 -14.51 -8.12
C ALA A 11 -5.23 -14.84 -8.08
N PHE A 12 -4.87 -15.82 -7.25
CA PHE A 12 -3.50 -16.27 -7.09
C PHE A 12 -3.36 -17.76 -7.42
N THR A 13 -2.28 -18.13 -8.10
CA THR A 13 -1.84 -19.51 -8.34
C THR A 13 -0.34 -19.55 -8.09
N ASP A 14 0.11 -20.49 -7.26
CA ASP A 14 1.53 -20.61 -6.86
C ASP A 14 2.15 -19.29 -6.34
N GLY A 15 1.36 -18.50 -5.61
CA GLY A 15 1.79 -17.20 -5.05
C GLY A 15 1.96 -16.09 -6.10
N GLN A 16 1.53 -16.30 -7.33
CA GLN A 16 1.54 -15.32 -8.41
C GLN A 16 0.12 -14.91 -8.79
N VAL A 17 -0.07 -13.65 -9.17
CA VAL A 17 -1.36 -13.18 -9.70
C VAL A 17 -1.64 -13.89 -11.02
N SER A 18 -2.78 -14.60 -11.10
CA SER A 18 -3.21 -15.35 -12.29
C SER A 18 -4.38 -14.70 -13.01
N ALA A 19 -5.17 -13.86 -12.34
CA ALA A 19 -6.22 -13.06 -12.94
C ALA A 19 -6.52 -11.78 -12.14
N VAL A 20 -7.07 -10.78 -12.84
CA VAL A 20 -7.49 -9.48 -12.28
C VAL A 20 -8.93 -9.22 -12.74
N PHE A 21 -9.85 -9.07 -11.79
CA PHE A 21 -11.30 -8.93 -12.04
C PHE A 21 -11.80 -7.50 -11.79
N ASP A 22 -13.09 -7.25 -12.02
CA ASP A 22 -13.77 -6.05 -11.49
C ASP A 22 -13.17 -4.71 -11.97
N ARG A 23 -12.97 -4.62 -13.30
CA ARG A 23 -12.32 -3.48 -13.99
C ARG A 23 -13.29 -2.36 -14.38
N GLU A 24 -14.52 -2.37 -13.90
CA GLU A 24 -15.56 -1.41 -14.30
C GLU A 24 -15.23 0.04 -13.92
N MET A 25 -14.37 0.26 -12.92
CA MET A 25 -13.87 1.57 -12.51
C MET A 25 -12.51 1.96 -13.10
N THR A 26 -12.04 1.25 -14.13
CA THR A 26 -10.73 1.52 -14.73
C THR A 26 -10.65 2.93 -15.29
N THR A 27 -9.61 3.66 -14.92
CA THR A 27 -9.37 5.03 -15.41
C THR A 27 -7.88 5.31 -15.60
N VAL A 28 -7.56 6.32 -16.41
CA VAL A 28 -6.23 6.93 -16.45
C VAL A 28 -6.14 7.90 -15.26
N GLY A 29 -5.06 7.84 -14.49
CA GLY A 29 -4.93 8.65 -13.28
C GLY A 29 -3.61 8.39 -12.56
N ASP A 30 -3.49 8.95 -11.36
CA ASP A 30 -2.30 8.81 -10.51
C ASP A 30 -2.09 7.35 -10.08
N PRO A 31 -0.96 6.69 -10.48
CA PRO A 31 -0.55 5.34 -10.07
C PRO A 31 -0.64 5.03 -8.58
N LEU A 32 -0.46 6.02 -7.70
CA LEU A 32 -0.48 5.82 -6.26
C LEU A 32 -1.89 5.56 -5.72
N THR A 33 -2.93 5.91 -6.47
CA THR A 33 -4.33 5.73 -6.04
C THR A 33 -4.65 4.25 -5.75
N ASP A 34 -4.25 3.33 -6.63
CA ASP A 34 -4.52 1.90 -6.42
C ASP A 34 -3.66 1.31 -5.30
N ILE A 35 -2.44 1.82 -5.13
CA ILE A 35 -1.51 1.38 -4.07
C ILE A 35 -2.05 1.78 -2.71
N GLY A 36 -2.49 3.04 -2.56
CA GLY A 36 -3.13 3.52 -1.34
C GLY A 36 -4.38 2.71 -1.00
N ARG A 37 -5.20 2.39 -2.00
CA ARG A 37 -6.40 1.55 -1.81
C ARG A 37 -6.07 0.13 -1.34
N LEU A 38 -5.16 -0.57 -2.02
CA LEU A 38 -4.72 -1.92 -1.64
C LEU A 38 -4.15 -1.95 -0.22
N THR A 39 -3.33 -0.96 0.12
CA THR A 39 -2.70 -0.85 1.44
C THR A 39 -3.74 -0.62 2.51
N GLY A 40 -4.65 0.34 2.32
CA GLY A 40 -5.71 0.64 3.30
C GLY A 40 -6.65 -0.55 3.53
N VAL A 41 -7.11 -1.20 2.47
CA VAL A 41 -7.97 -2.38 2.58
C VAL A 41 -7.24 -3.54 3.27
N GLY A 42 -6.02 -3.85 2.82
CA GLY A 42 -5.23 -4.94 3.40
C GLY A 42 -4.88 -4.72 4.87
N LEU A 43 -4.56 -3.50 5.28
CA LEU A 43 -4.29 -3.17 6.69
C LEU A 43 -5.54 -3.26 7.56
N THR A 44 -6.69 -2.81 7.04
CA THR A 44 -7.97 -2.93 7.74
C THR A 44 -8.32 -4.40 7.99
N GLU A 45 -8.10 -5.28 7.01
CA GLU A 45 -8.29 -6.73 7.16
C GLU A 45 -7.38 -7.35 8.25
N LEU A 46 -6.25 -6.71 8.55
CA LEU A 46 -5.32 -7.11 9.61
C LEU A 46 -5.62 -6.43 10.96
N GLY A 47 -6.67 -5.61 11.06
CA GLY A 47 -7.04 -4.88 12.27
C GLY A 47 -6.21 -3.61 12.51
N ILE A 48 -5.54 -3.09 11.48
CA ILE A 48 -4.83 -1.81 11.52
C ILE A 48 -5.72 -0.77 10.86
N ASP A 49 -6.39 0.05 11.66
CA ASP A 49 -7.38 1.06 11.24
C ASP A 49 -6.86 2.50 11.28
N GLU A 50 -5.60 2.66 11.68
CA GLU A 50 -4.88 3.94 11.67
C GLU A 50 -4.86 4.52 10.25
N LYS A 51 -5.29 5.78 10.13
CA LYS A 51 -5.26 6.47 8.85
C LYS A 51 -3.81 6.72 8.43
N LEU A 52 -3.43 6.14 7.30
CA LEU A 52 -2.16 6.46 6.65
C LEU A 52 -2.22 7.85 6.02
N ASP A 53 -1.14 8.61 6.18
CA ASP A 53 -0.93 9.85 5.44
C ASP A 53 -0.62 9.54 3.97
N ASP A 54 -1.22 10.31 3.07
CA ASP A 54 -0.90 10.25 1.66
C ASP A 54 0.52 10.81 1.44
N GLY A 55 1.39 10.02 0.80
CA GLY A 55 2.74 10.48 0.46
C GLY A 55 3.81 9.38 0.51
N PRO A 56 5.08 9.73 0.24
CA PRO A 56 6.17 8.79 0.39
C PRO A 56 6.30 8.34 1.85
N ALA A 57 6.50 7.05 2.06
CA ALA A 57 6.81 6.53 3.38
C ALA A 57 8.11 7.16 3.88
N LEU A 58 8.01 8.05 4.86
CA LEU A 58 9.16 8.64 5.53
C LEU A 58 9.64 7.69 6.66
N PRO A 59 10.95 7.57 6.88
CA PRO A 59 11.45 6.86 8.05
C PRO A 59 10.93 7.54 9.32
N SER A 60 10.62 6.74 10.34
CA SER A 60 10.18 7.29 11.64
C SER A 60 11.27 8.18 12.23
N GLN A 61 10.86 9.27 12.89
CA GLN A 61 11.79 10.21 13.54
C GLN A 61 12.74 9.47 14.51
N GLU A 62 12.22 8.51 15.27
CA GLU A 62 13.00 7.63 16.14
C GLU A 62 14.15 6.91 15.41
N ARG A 63 13.91 6.39 14.19
CA ARG A 63 14.95 5.74 13.39
C ARG A 63 15.98 6.73 12.87
N ILE A 64 15.54 7.93 12.48
CA ILE A 64 16.42 9.01 12.04
C ILE A 64 17.36 9.38 13.19
N ASP A 65 16.81 9.60 14.39
CA ASP A 65 17.57 10.00 15.57
C ASP A 65 18.56 8.91 16.00
N ALA A 66 18.17 7.63 15.95
CA ALA A 66 19.05 6.51 16.25
C ALA A 66 20.25 6.42 15.29
N ILE A 67 20.04 6.62 13.99
CA ILE A 67 21.12 6.61 12.98
C ILE A 67 22.05 7.81 13.18
N LEU A 68 21.51 9.00 13.38
CA LEU A 68 22.32 10.21 13.60
C LEU A 68 23.18 10.09 14.86
N SER A 69 22.64 9.50 15.93
CA SER A 69 23.36 9.26 17.18
C SER A 69 24.45 8.20 17.03
N ALA A 70 24.21 7.15 16.24
CA ALA A 70 25.18 6.09 15.98
C ALA A 70 26.37 6.56 15.13
N GLY A 71 26.17 7.54 14.24
CA GLY A 71 27.24 8.12 13.41
C GLY A 71 28.15 9.12 14.13
N GLN A 72 27.88 9.45 15.40
CA GLN A 72 28.67 10.38 16.22
C GLN A 72 29.64 9.68 17.19
N GLN A 73 29.76 8.34 17.11
CA GLN A 73 30.68 7.53 17.93
C GLN A 73 31.90 7.05 17.16
#